data_AF-A0AAD3E369-F1
#
_entry.id   AF-A0AAD3E369-F1
#
_cell.length_a   1.000
_cell.length_b   1.000
_cell.length_c   1.000
_cell.angle_alpha   90.00
_cell.angle_beta   90.00
_cell.angle_gamma   90.00
#
_symmetry.space_group_name_H-M   'P 1'
#
loop_
_entity.id
_entity.type
_entity.pdbx_description
1 polymer ?
#
loop_
_entity_poly.entity_id
_entity_poly.type
_entity_poly.pdbx_seq_one_letter_code
_entity_poly.pdbx_strand_id
1 'polypeptide(L)'
;CDIHTAEDLSYRELPGKPPTRSIIITINPVAWGTIVRRAALIRRELMWVVRDYLTKAGLEARQQQQGLFTQLKSQGMNPAWRNAAEIWVKPQGQERYTLYQA
;
A
#
# COMPACT_ATOMS: atom_id res chain seq x y z
N CYS A 1 -1.06 -23.37 -4.12
CA CYS A 1 -1.00 -21.89 -3.98
C CYS A 1 -1.39 -21.41 -5.35
N ASP A 2 -2.65 -21.06 -5.50
CA ASP A 2 -3.27 -20.94 -6.81
C ASP A 2 -3.15 -19.49 -7.25
N ILE A 3 -2.29 -19.25 -8.25
CA ILE A 3 -2.01 -17.94 -8.78
C ILE A 3 -3.08 -17.66 -9.84
N HIS A 4 -4.11 -16.93 -9.45
CA HIS A 4 -5.06 -16.36 -10.40
C HIS A 4 -4.52 -15.00 -10.86
N THR A 5 -4.07 -14.90 -12.11
CA THR A 5 -3.75 -13.63 -12.76
C THR A 5 -5.04 -13.03 -13.30
N ALA A 6 -5.56 -12.01 -12.63
CA ALA A 6 -6.58 -11.14 -13.22
C ALA A 6 -5.85 -9.98 -13.92
N GLU A 7 -6.02 -9.86 -15.24
CA GLU A 7 -5.66 -8.64 -15.98
C GLU A 7 -6.70 -7.56 -15.67
N ASP A 8 -6.54 -6.85 -14.55
CA ASP A 8 -7.37 -5.67 -14.29
C ASP A 8 -6.76 -4.46 -15.01
N LEU A 9 -7.39 -4.10 -16.13
CA LEU A 9 -7.01 -3.08 -17.10
C LEU A 9 -7.23 -1.64 -16.63
N SER A 10 -7.37 -1.36 -15.33
CA SER A 10 -7.54 0.01 -14.85
C SER A 10 -6.27 0.58 -14.20
N TYR A 11 -5.23 0.81 -15.00
CA TYR A 11 -4.13 1.68 -14.58
C TYR A 11 -4.17 2.97 -15.41
N ARG A 12 -4.32 4.12 -14.74
CA ARG A 12 -4.07 5.42 -15.37
C ARG A 12 -2.58 5.49 -15.68
N GLU A 13 -2.24 5.61 -16.96
CA GLU A 13 -0.89 6.02 -17.37
C GLU A 13 -0.56 7.34 -16.67
N LEU A 14 0.49 7.34 -15.84
CA LEU A 14 1.05 8.57 -15.30
C LEU A 14 1.90 9.19 -16.42
N PRO A 15 1.62 10.43 -16.86
CA PRO A 15 2.35 11.03 -17.98
C PRO A 15 3.86 11.08 -17.66
N GLY A 16 4.68 10.59 -18.61
CA GLY A 16 6.13 10.58 -18.51
C GLY A 16 6.75 9.36 -17.80
N LYS A 17 5.98 8.30 -17.50
CA LYS A 17 6.51 7.04 -16.95
C LYS A 17 6.19 5.87 -17.89
N PRO A 18 7.13 4.93 -18.11
CA PRO A 18 6.86 3.76 -18.94
C PRO A 18 5.67 2.98 -18.36
N PRO A 19 4.87 2.30 -19.21
CA PRO A 19 3.71 1.55 -18.75
C PRO A 19 4.15 0.47 -17.77
N THR A 20 3.89 0.69 -16.48
CA THR A 20 4.10 -0.31 -15.44
C THR A 20 3.01 -1.37 -15.56
N ARG A 21 3.36 -2.55 -16.07
CA ARG A 21 2.49 -3.72 -15.97
C ARG A 21 2.29 -4.05 -14.50
N SER A 22 1.03 -4.03 -14.05
CA SER A 22 0.66 -4.46 -12.71
C SER A 22 0.10 -5.88 -12.79
N ILE A 23 0.57 -6.77 -11.92
CA ILE A 23 0.03 -8.13 -11.82
C ILE A 23 -0.73 -8.20 -10.49
N ILE A 24 -2.00 -8.58 -10.55
CA ILE A 24 -2.81 -8.82 -9.36
C ILE A 24 -2.77 -10.32 -9.07
N ILE A 25 -2.43 -10.64 -7.82
CA ILE A 25 -2.34 -12.02 -7.35
C ILE A 25 -3.20 -12.13 -6.09
N THR A 26 -4.17 -13.04 -6.12
CA THR A 26 -4.93 -13.40 -4.91
C THR A 26 -4.11 -14.38 -4.09
N ILE A 27 -3.92 -14.07 -2.81
CA ILE A 27 -3.13 -14.87 -1.88
C ILE A 27 -3.86 -15.02 -0.55
N ASN A 28 -3.54 -16.08 0.19
CA ASN A 28 -4.02 -16.25 1.57
C ASN A 28 -3.42 -15.15 2.48
N PRO A 29 -4.17 -14.60 3.45
CA PRO A 29 -3.68 -13.61 4.42
C PRO A 29 -2.37 -13.98 5.13
N VAL A 30 -2.16 -15.26 5.45
CA VAL A 30 -0.91 -15.75 6.09
C VAL A 30 0.29 -15.60 5.13
N ALA A 31 0.08 -15.88 3.85
CA ALA A 31 1.11 -15.70 2.82
C ALA A 31 1.42 -14.22 2.57
N TRP A 32 0.42 -13.34 2.67
CA TRP A 32 0.60 -11.89 2.51
C TRP A 32 1.64 -11.33 3.48
N GLY A 33 1.55 -11.69 4.77
CA GLY A 33 2.52 -11.24 5.76
C GLY A 33 3.96 -11.59 5.42
N THR A 34 4.18 -12.74 4.77
CA THR A 34 5.51 -13.17 4.31
C THR A 34 5.99 -12.33 3.11
N ILE A 35 5.10 -12.06 2.15
CA ILE A 35 5.42 -11.25 0.96
C ILE A 35 5.75 -9.80 1.38
N VAL A 36 4.95 -9.20 2.26
CA VAL A 36 5.19 -7.82 2.73
C VAL A 36 6.53 -7.69 3.45
N ARG A 37 6.90 -8.69 4.28
CA ARG A 37 8.24 -8.72 4.93
C ARG A 37 9.38 -8.76 3.92
N ARG A 38 9.16 -9.36 2.74
CA ARG A 38 10.15 -9.44 1.65
C ARG A 38 10.00 -8.34 0.60
N ALA A 39 9.04 -7.41 0.74
CA ALA A 39 8.78 -6.38 -0.25
C ALA A 39 10.00 -5.48 -0.53
N ALA A 40 10.82 -5.20 0.49
CA ALA A 40 12.06 -4.45 0.33
C ALA A 40 13.09 -5.21 -0.54
N LEU A 41 13.19 -6.53 -0.34
CA LEU A 41 14.06 -7.42 -1.12
C LEU A 41 13.59 -7.48 -2.58
N ILE A 42 12.29 -7.72 -2.79
CA ILE A 42 11.64 -7.76 -4.11
C ILE A 42 11.90 -6.47 -4.88
N ARG A 43 11.78 -5.30 -4.21
CA ARG A 43 12.08 -4.01 -4.83
C ARG A 43 13.55 -3.88 -5.21
N ARG A 44 14.47 -4.35 -4.37
CA ARG A 44 15.90 -4.25 -4.62
C ARG A 44 16.37 -5.15 -5.76
N GLU A 45 15.86 -6.38 -5.82
CA GLU A 45 16.37 -7.42 -6.71
C GLU A 45 15.60 -7.52 -8.03
N LEU A 46 14.29 -7.26 -7.99
CA LEU A 46 13.42 -7.40 -9.17
C LEU A 46 12.89 -6.04 -9.67
N MET A 47 13.19 -4.94 -8.97
CA MET A 47 12.62 -3.61 -9.24
C MET A 47 11.09 -3.56 -9.19
N TRP A 48 10.46 -4.52 -8.50
CA TRP A 48 9.01 -4.61 -8.36
C TRP A 48 8.53 -3.96 -7.07
N VAL A 49 7.37 -3.33 -7.12
CA VAL A 49 6.75 -2.72 -5.94
C VAL A 49 5.54 -3.54 -5.54
N VAL A 50 5.59 -4.12 -4.35
CA VAL A 50 4.46 -4.86 -3.76
C VAL A 50 3.57 -3.88 -2.99
N ARG A 51 2.25 -3.94 -3.23
CA ARG A 51 1.23 -3.14 -2.54
C ARG A 51 -0.06 -3.94 -2.41
N ASP A 52 -0.89 -3.58 -1.43
CA ASP A 52 -2.27 -4.10 -1.38
C ASP A 52 -3.00 -3.72 -2.68
N TYR A 53 -3.78 -4.65 -3.21
CA TYR A 53 -4.78 -4.30 -4.22
C TYR A 53 -5.89 -3.48 -3.56
N LEU A 54 -6.26 -2.38 -4.20
CA LEU A 54 -7.35 -1.52 -3.78
C LEU A 54 -8.36 -1.42 -4.90
N THR A 55 -9.64 -1.55 -4.57
CA THR A 55 -10.73 -1.18 -5.48
C THR A 55 -10.65 0.31 -5.79
N LYS A 56 -11.35 0.75 -6.85
CA LYS A 56 -11.46 2.17 -7.19
C LYS A 56 -11.90 3.03 -6.00
N ALA A 57 -12.91 2.58 -5.25
CA ALA A 57 -13.39 3.26 -4.04
C ALA A 57 -12.29 3.35 -2.95
N GLY A 58 -11.48 2.29 -2.78
CA GLY A 58 -10.36 2.31 -1.83
C GLY A 58 -9.24 3.27 -2.25
N LEU A 59 -8.97 3.41 -3.55
CA LEU A 59 -8.02 4.39 -4.09
C LEU A 59 -8.50 5.83 -3.86
N GLU A 60 -9.77 6.11 -4.15
CA GLU A 60 -10.38 7.42 -3.93
C GLU A 60 -10.35 7.80 -2.45
N ALA A 61 -10.66 6.86 -1.55
CA ALA A 61 -10.58 7.07 -0.10
C ALA A 61 -9.15 7.41 0.37
N ARG A 62 -8.13 6.69 -0.13
CA ARG A 62 -6.72 7.04 0.16
C ARG A 62 -6.36 8.43 -0.36
N GLN A 63 -6.81 8.78 -1.56
CA GLN A 63 -6.51 10.07 -2.17
C GLN A 63 -7.08 11.23 -1.34
N GLN A 64 -8.31 11.08 -0.83
CA GLN A 64 -8.93 12.07 0.05
C GLN A 64 -8.14 12.28 1.35
N GLN A 65 -7.55 11.22 1.90
CA GLN A 65 -6.77 11.30 3.15
C GLN A 65 -5.27 11.52 2.94
N GLN A 66 -4.80 11.64 1.70
CA GLN A 66 -3.38 11.77 1.36
C GLN A 66 -2.74 13.03 1.98
N GLY A 67 -3.50 14.12 2.09
CA GLY A 67 -3.07 15.36 2.76
C GLY A 67 -2.76 15.11 4.24
N LEU A 68 -3.70 14.49 4.96
CA LEU A 68 -3.55 14.12 6.36
C LEU A 68 -2.37 13.16 6.57
N PHE A 69 -2.24 12.14 5.73
CA PHE A 69 -1.10 11.21 5.78
C PHE A 69 0.25 11.94 5.68
N THR A 70 0.34 12.91 4.76
CA THR A 70 1.57 13.69 4.53
C THR A 70 1.86 14.62 5.71
N GLN A 71 0.83 15.24 6.28
CA GLN A 71 0.93 16.08 7.48
C GLN A 71 1.40 15.29 8.70
N LEU A 72 0.82 14.11 8.96
CA LEU A 72 1.25 13.27 10.10
C LEU A 72 2.72 12.86 9.96
N LYS A 73 3.15 12.55 8.73
CA LYS A 73 4.55 12.24 8.44
C LYS A 73 5.48 13.44 8.69
N SER A 74 5.08 14.66 8.34
CA SER A 74 5.90 15.86 8.59
C SER A 74 5.98 16.22 10.08
N GLN A 75 4.98 15.86 10.86
CA GLN A 75 4.96 15.97 12.33
C GLN A 75 5.81 14.89 13.03
N GLY A 76 6.55 14.07 12.29
CA GLY A 76 7.38 13.00 12.84
C GLY A 76 6.58 11.80 13.36
N MET A 77 5.26 11.74 13.12
CA MET A 77 4.51 10.51 13.31
C MET A 77 4.90 9.53 12.20
N ASN A 78 4.85 8.24 12.49
CA ASN A 78 5.07 7.20 11.48
C ASN A 78 3.71 6.67 11.00
N PRO A 79 3.00 7.33 10.06
CA PRO A 79 1.73 6.85 9.56
C PRO A 79 1.91 5.65 8.62
N ALA A 80 0.94 4.74 8.63
CA ALA A 80 0.85 3.57 7.77
C ALA A 80 -0.60 3.39 7.32
N TRP A 81 -0.78 3.00 6.06
CA TRP A 81 -2.10 2.62 5.56
C TRP A 81 -2.44 1.18 5.99
N ARG A 82 -3.65 0.97 6.46
CA ARG A 82 -4.23 -0.37 6.70
C ARG A 82 -5.67 -0.41 6.18
N ASN A 83 -6.23 -1.61 6.06
CA ASN A 83 -7.64 -1.85 5.72
C ASN A 83 -8.15 -0.92 4.60
N ALA A 84 -7.49 -0.99 3.45
CA ALA A 84 -7.65 -0.07 2.33
C ALA A 84 -7.22 1.37 2.61
N ALA A 85 -7.97 2.16 3.39
CA ALA A 85 -7.77 3.61 3.51
C ALA A 85 -7.65 4.12 4.96
N GLU A 86 -7.54 3.24 5.96
CA GLU A 86 -7.32 3.66 7.34
C GLU A 86 -5.88 4.14 7.54
N ILE A 87 -5.72 5.28 8.21
CA ILE A 87 -4.41 5.76 8.66
C ILE A 87 -4.17 5.28 10.08
N TRP A 88 -3.12 4.49 10.25
CA TRP A 88 -2.62 4.08 11.54
C TRP A 88 -1.33 4.83 11.84
N VAL A 89 -1.21 5.43 13.01
CA VAL A 89 -0.03 6.19 13.41
C VAL A 89 0.75 5.46 14.48
N LYS A 90 2.07 5.60 14.43
CA LYS A 90 2.97 5.26 15.53
C LYS A 90 3.72 6.52 15.94
N PRO A 91 3.30 7.20 17.03
CA PRO A 91 4.02 8.33 17.61
C PRO A 91 5.47 7.95 17.98
N GLN A 92 6.38 8.93 17.97
CA GLN A 92 7.75 8.70 18.43
C GLN A 92 7.75 8.20 19.88
N GLY A 93 8.51 7.15 20.16
CA GLY A 93 8.60 6.54 21.49
C GLY A 93 7.49 5.54 21.83
N GLN A 94 6.47 5.35 20.98
CA GLN A 94 5.51 4.26 21.15
C GLN A 94 5.92 3.03 20.36
N GLU A 95 5.60 1.83 20.85
CA GLU A 95 5.90 0.57 20.15
C GLU A 95 4.82 0.17 19.14
N ARG A 96 3.57 0.61 19.38
CA ARG A 96 2.38 0.12 18.68
C ARG A 96 1.77 1.19 17.78
N TYR A 97 1.15 0.73 16.69
CA TYR A 97 0.32 1.56 15.84
C TYR A 97 -1.08 1.68 16.45
N THR A 98 -1.66 2.87 16.40
CA THR A 98 -3.07 3.12 16.75
C THR A 98 -3.81 3.69 15.55
N LEU A 99 -5.11 3.37 15.43
CA LEU A 99 -5.95 3.97 14.40
C LEU A 99 -6.05 5.47 14.66
N TYR A 100 -5.72 6.28 13.66
CA TYR A 100 -5.91 7.72 13.74
C TYR A 100 -7.39 8.03 13.47
N GLN A 101 -8.08 8.51 14.51
CA GLN A 101 -9.42 9.08 14.39
C GLN A 101 -9.26 10.59 14.42
N ALA A 102 -9.56 11.24 13.30
CA ALA A 102 -9.54 12.70 13.18
C ALA A 102 -10.77 13.32 13.88
#